data_AF-A0A2V1AHQ8-F1
#
_entry.id   AF-A0A2V1AHQ8-F1
#
_cell.length_a   1.000
_cell.length_b   1.000
_cell.length_c   1.000
_cell.angle_alpha   90.00
_cell.angle_beta   90.00
_cell.angle_gamma   90.00
#
_symmetry.space_group_name_H-M   'P 1'
#
loop_
_entity.id
_entity.type
_entity.pdbx_description
1 polymer ?
#
loop_
_entity_poly.entity_id
_entity_poly.type
_entity_poly.pdbx_seq_one_letter_code
_entity_poly.pdbx_strand_id
1 'polypeptide(L)'
;MSDFTKYNVSSLASWNDALKSDLNTQLGASVLRTYNAEEALINREVLIKNSNKVFNTGVKVQGAPVTNQKASGRCWLFASGNVLRLPFMEKHNVKEFQFSQSYWFFFDKLEKCNFFLEKFSESIDSTAELDINSRLIQHLLDDPTCDGGQFDMFINVAEKYGMIPHELYPDAYSATASRTLNFLLKTKLREFAQQLRKAKKEASARSLK
;
A
#
# COMPACT_ATOMS: atom_id res chain seq x y z
N MET A 1 -21.58 25.92 35.18
CA MET A 1 -21.48 25.23 33.87
C MET A 1 -20.65 23.97 34.09
N SER A 2 -21.25 22.79 33.97
CA SER A 2 -20.53 21.52 34.08
C SER A 2 -19.51 21.42 32.96
N ASP A 3 -18.27 21.08 33.30
CA ASP A 3 -17.15 20.92 32.37
C ASP A 3 -17.42 19.70 31.46
N PHE A 4 -17.97 19.94 30.27
CA PHE A 4 -18.35 18.91 29.27
C PHE A 4 -17.15 18.15 28.68
N THR A 5 -15.91 18.45 29.11
CA THR A 5 -14.69 17.89 28.53
C THR A 5 -14.14 16.66 29.25
N LYS A 6 -14.72 16.26 30.40
CA LYS A 6 -14.20 15.14 31.20
C LYS A 6 -15.27 14.07 31.42
N TYR A 7 -14.93 12.82 31.08
CA TYR A 7 -15.73 11.66 31.46
C TYR A 7 -15.80 11.56 32.98
N ASN A 8 -17.01 11.46 33.53
CA ASN A 8 -17.25 11.22 34.95
C ASN A 8 -17.55 9.74 35.19
N VAL A 9 -16.96 9.16 36.23
CA VAL A 9 -17.20 7.77 36.67
C VAL A 9 -18.68 7.51 36.91
N SER A 10 -19.43 8.47 37.46
CA SER A 10 -20.88 8.32 37.68
C SER A 10 -21.64 8.20 36.36
N SER A 11 -21.24 8.95 35.33
CA SER A 11 -21.84 8.89 34.00
C SER A 11 -21.52 7.57 33.30
N LEU A 12 -20.27 7.08 33.42
CA LEU A 12 -19.87 5.79 32.88
C LEU A 12 -20.60 4.62 33.57
N ALA A 13 -20.76 4.68 34.89
CA ALA A 13 -21.54 3.70 35.64
C ALA A 13 -23.01 3.68 35.18
N SER A 14 -23.62 4.86 35.05
CA SER A 14 -24.99 4.99 34.54
C SER A 14 -25.16 4.44 33.12
N TRP A 15 -24.21 4.70 32.21
CA TRP A 15 -24.26 4.14 30.86
C TRP A 15 -24.08 2.62 30.87
N ASN A 16 -23.17 2.10 31.69
CA ASN A 16 -22.98 0.66 31.82
C ASN A 16 -24.23 -0.03 32.38
N ASP A 17 -24.91 0.58 33.36
CA ASP A 17 -26.16 0.04 33.89
C ASP A 17 -27.28 0.07 32.85
N ALA A 18 -27.38 1.16 32.07
CA ALA A 18 -28.31 1.25 30.94
C ALA A 18 -28.02 0.18 29.87
N LEU A 19 -26.76 0.00 29.47
CA LEU A 19 -26.34 -1.01 28.50
C LEU A 19 -26.56 -2.44 29.01
N LYS A 20 -26.37 -2.69 30.30
CA LYS A 20 -26.67 -3.99 30.92
C LYS A 20 -28.16 -4.31 30.93
N SER A 21 -29.04 -3.32 30.86
CA SER A 21 -30.48 -3.56 30.83
C SER A 21 -31.00 -4.01 29.45
N ASP A 22 -30.25 -3.78 28.38
CA ASP A 22 -30.62 -4.15 27.00
C ASP A 22 -30.14 -5.56 26.63
N LEU A 23 -31.08 -6.44 26.26
CA LEU A 23 -30.78 -7.84 25.92
C LEU A 23 -29.91 -7.97 24.67
N ASN A 24 -30.07 -7.09 23.69
CA ASN A 24 -29.24 -7.13 22.47
C ASN A 24 -27.79 -6.78 22.80
N THR A 25 -27.58 -5.80 23.66
CA THR A 25 -26.26 -5.42 24.16
C THR A 25 -25.64 -6.54 24.99
N GLN A 26 -26.39 -7.21 25.86
CA GLN A 26 -25.90 -8.37 26.61
C GLN A 26 -25.44 -9.51 25.68
N LEU A 27 -26.25 -9.84 24.66
CA LEU A 27 -25.92 -10.85 23.66
C LEU A 27 -24.68 -10.45 22.86
N GLY A 28 -24.67 -9.24 22.31
CA GLY A 28 -23.55 -8.70 21.54
C GLY A 28 -22.26 -8.69 22.35
N ALA A 29 -22.29 -8.23 23.61
CA ALA A 29 -21.14 -8.25 24.49
C ALA A 29 -20.63 -9.66 24.79
N SER A 30 -21.52 -10.64 24.94
CA SER A 30 -21.13 -12.04 25.19
C SER A 30 -20.44 -12.67 23.97
N VAL A 31 -20.98 -12.42 22.77
CA VAL A 31 -20.44 -12.94 21.51
C VAL A 31 -19.13 -12.25 21.14
N LEU A 32 -19.08 -10.91 21.15
CA LEU A 32 -17.92 -10.14 20.71
C LEU A 32 -16.72 -10.19 21.69
N ARG A 33 -16.92 -10.71 22.90
CA ARG A 33 -15.81 -11.07 23.81
C ARG A 33 -15.09 -12.36 23.41
N THR A 34 -15.79 -13.23 22.69
CA THR A 34 -15.33 -14.61 22.41
C THR A 34 -14.88 -14.78 20.97
N TYR A 35 -15.52 -14.08 20.03
CA TYR A 35 -15.30 -14.24 18.59
C TYR A 35 -14.77 -12.97 17.93
N ASN A 36 -14.09 -13.13 16.79
CA ASN A 36 -13.79 -12.01 15.91
C ASN A 36 -15.10 -11.38 15.42
N ALA A 37 -15.18 -10.05 15.44
CA ALA A 37 -16.40 -9.33 15.08
C ALA A 37 -16.84 -9.57 13.64
N GLU A 38 -15.91 -9.67 12.68
CA GLU A 38 -16.22 -9.91 11.27
C GLU A 38 -16.86 -11.28 11.06
N GLU A 39 -16.43 -12.30 11.83
CA GLU A 39 -17.00 -13.65 11.80
C GLU A 39 -18.36 -13.71 12.51
N ALA A 40 -18.45 -13.07 13.67
CA ALA A 40 -19.67 -13.06 14.49
C ALA A 40 -20.84 -12.32 13.82
N LEU A 41 -20.53 -11.28 13.03
CA LEU A 41 -21.51 -10.39 12.43
C LEU A 41 -21.87 -10.77 10.98
N ILE A 42 -21.41 -11.92 10.47
CA ILE A 42 -21.80 -12.39 9.14
C ILE A 42 -23.32 -12.60 9.08
N ASN A 43 -23.99 -11.82 8.24
CA ASN A 43 -25.38 -12.07 7.90
C ASN A 43 -25.47 -13.21 6.88
N ARG A 44 -25.87 -14.39 7.36
CA ARG A 44 -25.97 -15.62 6.54
C ARG A 44 -26.93 -15.48 5.35
N GLU A 45 -28.06 -14.78 5.51
CA GLU A 45 -29.04 -14.61 4.42
C GLU A 45 -28.45 -13.76 3.29
N VAL A 46 -27.79 -12.66 3.64
CA VAL A 46 -27.09 -11.79 2.70
C VAL A 46 -25.94 -12.56 2.02
N LEU A 47 -25.19 -13.35 2.78
CA LEU A 47 -24.10 -14.17 2.24
C LEU A 47 -24.62 -15.16 1.19
N ILE A 48 -25.69 -15.91 1.50
CA ILE A 48 -26.28 -16.88 0.57
C ILE A 48 -26.76 -16.17 -0.70
N LYS A 49 -27.52 -15.08 -0.54
CA LYS A 49 -28.03 -14.30 -1.67
C LYS A 49 -26.92 -13.78 -2.58
N ASN A 50 -25.80 -13.35 -2.01
CA ASN A 50 -24.67 -12.77 -2.74
C ASN A 50 -23.57 -13.77 -3.10
N SER A 51 -23.77 -15.07 -2.86
CA SER A 51 -22.76 -16.11 -3.10
C SER A 51 -22.74 -16.63 -4.55
N ASN A 52 -23.74 -16.31 -5.37
CA ASN A 52 -23.80 -16.75 -6.76
C ASN A 52 -22.58 -16.24 -7.57
N LYS A 53 -21.86 -17.16 -8.22
CA LYS A 53 -20.67 -16.88 -9.05
C LYS A 53 -20.92 -17.04 -10.54
N VAL A 54 -22.19 -17.16 -10.96
CA VAL A 54 -22.59 -17.23 -12.37
C VAL A 54 -22.81 -15.81 -12.90
N PHE A 55 -22.08 -15.46 -13.96
CA PHE A 55 -22.17 -14.19 -14.65
C PHE A 55 -22.55 -14.43 -16.12
N ASN A 56 -23.51 -13.67 -16.65
CA ASN A 56 -23.97 -13.80 -18.05
C ASN A 56 -22.97 -13.22 -19.06
N THR A 57 -22.16 -12.24 -18.65
CA THR A 57 -21.15 -11.59 -19.45
C THR A 57 -19.78 -11.83 -18.83
N GLY A 58 -18.87 -12.42 -19.60
CA GLY A 58 -17.51 -12.72 -19.17
C GLY A 58 -16.48 -12.45 -20.26
N VAL A 59 -15.21 -12.39 -19.86
CA VAL A 59 -14.08 -12.36 -20.80
C VAL A 59 -13.88 -13.74 -21.44
N LYS A 60 -13.42 -13.78 -22.69
CA LYS A 60 -13.23 -15.03 -23.45
C LYS A 60 -12.18 -15.95 -22.82
N VAL A 61 -11.08 -15.36 -22.38
CA VAL A 61 -9.93 -16.07 -21.80
C VAL A 61 -9.82 -15.66 -20.34
N GLN A 62 -9.72 -16.64 -19.45
CA GLN A 62 -9.42 -16.41 -18.05
C GLN A 62 -7.92 -16.57 -17.81
N GLY A 63 -7.36 -15.72 -16.95
CA GLY A 63 -5.95 -15.77 -16.64
C GLY A 63 -5.60 -17.00 -15.78
N ALA A 64 -4.57 -17.73 -16.17
CA ALA A 64 -4.03 -18.86 -15.41
C ALA A 64 -2.50 -18.79 -15.37
N PRO A 65 -1.85 -19.21 -14.26
CA PRO A 65 -2.49 -19.60 -12.99
C PRO A 65 -3.03 -18.37 -12.22
N VAL A 66 -3.74 -18.63 -11.12
CA VAL A 66 -4.11 -17.57 -10.16
C VAL A 66 -2.82 -17.02 -9.55
N THR A 67 -2.70 -15.70 -9.54
CA THR A 67 -1.49 -15.01 -9.09
C THR A 67 -1.58 -14.65 -7.61
N ASN A 68 -0.45 -14.53 -6.92
CA ASN A 68 -0.42 -14.26 -5.47
C ASN A 68 0.74 -13.32 -5.11
N GLN A 69 0.40 -12.10 -4.71
CA GLN A 69 1.39 -11.07 -4.32
C GLN A 69 2.08 -11.33 -2.97
N LYS A 70 1.55 -12.27 -2.17
CA LYS A 70 2.03 -12.59 -0.80
C LYS A 70 2.05 -11.36 0.11
N ALA A 71 3.02 -11.26 1.01
CA ALA A 71 3.16 -10.17 1.96
C ALA A 71 3.88 -8.96 1.32
N SER A 72 3.29 -8.43 0.25
CA SER A 72 3.76 -7.22 -0.45
C SER A 72 2.57 -6.36 -0.89
N GLY A 73 2.79 -5.06 -1.08
CA GLY A 73 1.75 -4.12 -1.56
C GLY A 73 1.67 -4.01 -3.09
N ARG A 74 1.99 -5.08 -3.83
CA ARG A 74 2.12 -5.09 -5.30
C ARG A 74 0.80 -5.29 -6.05
N CYS A 75 -0.35 -5.13 -5.39
CA CYS A 75 -1.68 -5.42 -5.98
C CYS A 75 -1.90 -4.75 -7.33
N TRP A 76 -1.47 -3.50 -7.48
CA TRP A 76 -1.56 -2.73 -8.71
C TRP A 76 -0.74 -3.33 -9.87
N LEU A 77 0.48 -3.83 -9.62
CA LEU A 77 1.29 -4.52 -10.63
C LEU A 77 0.67 -5.86 -11.04
N PHE A 78 0.13 -6.60 -10.06
CA PHE A 78 -0.56 -7.86 -10.31
C PHE A 78 -1.85 -7.64 -11.10
N ALA A 79 -2.64 -6.62 -10.76
CA ALA A 79 -3.85 -6.26 -11.49
C ALA A 79 -3.55 -5.88 -12.95
N SER A 80 -2.57 -5.01 -13.18
CA SER A 80 -2.12 -4.63 -14.53
C SER A 80 -1.66 -5.86 -15.33
N GLY A 81 -0.78 -6.69 -14.75
CA GLY A 81 -0.31 -7.92 -15.39
C GLY A 81 -1.42 -8.93 -15.67
N ASN A 82 -2.41 -9.06 -14.77
CA ASN A 82 -3.55 -9.96 -14.92
C ASN A 82 -4.48 -9.56 -16.08
N VAL A 83 -4.61 -8.27 -16.36
CA VAL A 83 -5.37 -7.77 -17.53
C VAL A 83 -4.55 -7.98 -18.81
N LEU A 84 -3.29 -7.57 -18.81
CA LEU A 84 -2.43 -7.60 -20.01
C LEU A 84 -2.11 -9.01 -20.48
N ARG A 85 -2.08 -10.01 -19.59
CA ARG A 85 -1.81 -11.40 -19.99
C ARG A 85 -2.93 -12.03 -20.81
N LEU A 86 -4.17 -11.57 -20.69
CA LEU A 86 -5.31 -12.19 -21.37
C LEU A 86 -5.17 -12.18 -22.90
N PRO A 87 -4.97 -11.01 -23.57
CA PRO A 87 -4.76 -10.99 -25.01
C PRO A 87 -3.45 -11.68 -25.43
N PHE A 88 -2.43 -11.69 -24.58
CA PHE A 88 -1.18 -12.42 -24.85
C PHE A 88 -1.42 -13.93 -24.87
N MET A 89 -2.13 -14.45 -23.87
CA MET A 89 -2.51 -15.86 -23.79
C MET A 89 -3.36 -16.30 -24.97
N GLU A 90 -4.35 -15.48 -25.35
CA GLU A 90 -5.20 -15.72 -26.53
C GLU A 90 -4.37 -15.77 -27.82
N LYS A 91 -3.52 -14.76 -28.04
CA LYS A 91 -2.71 -14.63 -29.25
C LYS A 91 -1.70 -15.75 -29.42
N HIS A 92 -1.07 -16.18 -28.33
CA HIS A 92 0.00 -17.18 -28.36
C HIS A 92 -0.48 -18.60 -28.04
N ASN A 93 -1.79 -18.79 -27.82
CA ASN A 93 -2.41 -20.07 -27.48
C ASN A 93 -1.70 -20.79 -26.31
N VAL A 94 -1.35 -20.02 -25.27
CA VAL A 94 -0.71 -20.57 -24.06
C VAL A 94 -1.72 -20.73 -22.94
N LYS A 95 -1.70 -21.91 -22.31
CA LYS A 95 -2.64 -22.26 -21.23
C LYS A 95 -2.37 -21.49 -19.95
N GLU A 96 -1.09 -21.31 -19.61
CA GLU A 96 -0.65 -20.65 -18.38
C GLU A 96 0.43 -19.63 -18.73
N PHE A 97 0.27 -18.41 -18.23
CA PHE A 97 1.23 -17.34 -18.45
C PHE A 97 1.13 -16.26 -17.37
N GLN A 98 2.28 -15.71 -17.00
CA GLN A 98 2.40 -14.55 -16.14
C GLN A 98 3.50 -13.63 -16.66
N PHE A 99 3.26 -12.33 -16.64
CA PHE A 99 4.35 -11.35 -16.67
C PHE A 99 5.08 -11.32 -15.33
N SER A 100 6.37 -11.00 -15.33
CA SER A 100 7.13 -10.84 -14.10
C SER A 100 6.72 -9.57 -13.36
N GLN A 101 5.96 -9.73 -12.27
CA GLN A 101 5.63 -8.64 -11.37
C GLN A 101 6.84 -8.20 -10.54
N SER A 102 7.79 -9.11 -10.29
CA SER A 102 9.05 -8.79 -9.63
C SER A 102 9.96 -7.90 -10.47
N TYR A 103 9.94 -8.06 -11.79
CA TYR A 103 10.69 -7.20 -12.70
C TYR A 103 10.20 -5.75 -12.61
N TRP A 104 8.88 -5.52 -12.73
CA TRP A 104 8.33 -4.18 -12.55
C TRP A 104 8.51 -3.66 -11.13
N PHE A 105 8.37 -4.51 -10.12
CA PHE A 105 8.57 -4.11 -8.72
C PHE A 105 10.00 -3.63 -8.45
N PHE A 106 11.01 -4.27 -9.07
CA PHE A 106 12.40 -3.84 -8.97
C PHE A 106 12.58 -2.42 -9.52
N PHE A 107 12.12 -2.16 -10.75
CA PHE A 107 12.26 -0.85 -11.38
C PHE A 107 11.41 0.23 -10.71
N ASP A 108 10.18 -0.09 -10.31
CA ASP A 108 9.34 0.82 -9.52
C ASP A 108 10.06 1.23 -8.22
N LYS A 109 10.66 0.27 -7.50
CA LYS A 109 11.38 0.58 -6.27
C LYS A 109 12.59 1.48 -6.51
N LEU A 110 13.35 1.20 -7.56
CA LEU A 110 14.51 2.00 -7.96
C LEU A 110 14.10 3.44 -8.32
N GLU A 111 13.08 3.58 -9.17
CA GLU A 111 12.58 4.88 -9.64
C GLU A 111 11.97 5.69 -8.50
N LYS A 112 11.23 5.06 -7.58
CA LYS A 112 10.71 5.73 -6.37
C LYS A 112 11.83 6.26 -5.48
N CYS A 113 12.91 5.50 -5.30
CA CYS A 113 14.07 5.97 -4.55
C CYS A 113 14.69 7.20 -5.22
N ASN A 114 14.86 7.17 -6.54
CA ASN A 114 15.38 8.29 -7.31
C ASN A 114 14.46 9.52 -7.24
N PHE A 115 13.16 9.33 -7.50
CA PHE A 115 12.14 10.38 -7.43
C PHE A 115 12.09 11.01 -6.04
N PHE A 116 12.19 10.22 -4.97
CA PHE A 116 12.28 10.76 -3.61
C PHE A 116 13.47 11.71 -3.46
N LEU A 117 14.67 11.31 -3.91
CA LEU A 117 15.88 12.15 -3.77
C LEU A 117 15.75 13.45 -4.57
N GLU A 118 15.17 13.38 -5.77
CA GLU A 118 14.89 14.54 -6.61
C GLU A 118 13.88 15.49 -5.94
N LYS A 119 12.71 14.98 -5.51
CA LYS A 119 11.69 15.78 -4.84
C LYS A 119 12.14 16.33 -3.51
N PHE A 120 12.93 15.57 -2.76
CA PHE A 120 13.54 16.07 -1.54
C PHE A 120 14.55 17.18 -1.83
N SER A 121 15.38 17.03 -2.87
CA SER A 121 16.30 18.06 -3.35
C SER A 121 15.57 19.34 -3.77
N GLU A 122 14.54 19.24 -4.61
CA GLU A 122 13.70 20.37 -5.04
C GLU A 122 13.02 21.07 -3.85
N SER A 123 12.55 20.30 -2.86
CA SER A 123 11.92 20.85 -1.65
C SER A 123 12.87 21.68 -0.80
N ILE A 124 14.19 21.45 -0.90
CA ILE A 124 15.22 22.25 -0.23
C ILE A 124 15.51 23.54 -1.01
N ASP A 125 15.47 23.50 -2.36
CA ASP A 125 15.80 24.68 -3.20
C ASP A 125 14.65 25.69 -3.28
N SER A 126 13.42 25.20 -3.30
CA SER A 126 12.22 26.02 -3.54
C SER A 126 11.88 26.98 -2.39
N THR A 127 12.39 26.76 -1.18
CA THR A 127 12.39 27.74 -0.07
C THR A 127 13.48 27.41 0.93
N ALA A 128 14.31 28.40 1.26
CA ALA A 128 15.46 28.27 2.15
C ALA A 128 15.14 27.80 3.59
N GLU A 129 13.86 27.76 4.01
CA GLU A 129 13.44 27.08 5.24
C GLU A 129 12.02 26.50 5.10
N LEU A 130 11.90 25.28 4.55
CA LEU A 130 10.91 24.35 5.07
C LEU A 130 11.60 23.54 6.16
N ASP A 131 11.23 23.90 7.39
CA ASP A 131 11.55 23.16 8.60
C ASP A 131 11.48 21.64 8.30
N ILE A 132 12.44 20.89 8.84
CA ILE A 132 12.42 19.43 8.79
C ILE A 132 11.07 18.90 9.30
N ASN A 133 10.40 19.63 10.20
CA ASN A 133 9.08 19.30 10.74
C ASN A 133 7.90 19.76 9.88
N SER A 134 8.13 20.38 8.72
CA SER A 134 7.03 20.77 7.83
C SER A 134 6.25 19.55 7.35
N ARG A 135 4.93 19.72 7.17
CA ARG A 135 4.02 18.63 6.78
C ARG A 135 4.47 17.90 5.51
N LEU A 136 4.95 18.64 4.51
CA LEU A 136 5.41 18.07 3.25
C LEU A 136 6.68 17.23 3.43
N ILE A 137 7.68 17.75 4.14
CA ILE A 137 8.94 17.04 4.38
C ILE A 137 8.70 15.77 5.20
N GLN A 138 7.88 15.87 6.26
CA GLN A 138 7.49 14.70 7.04
C GLN A 138 6.73 13.67 6.21
N HIS A 139 5.86 14.11 5.29
CA HIS A 139 5.16 13.20 4.38
C HIS A 139 6.13 12.49 3.41
N LEU A 140 7.07 13.22 2.80
CA LEU A 140 8.09 12.63 1.93
C LEU A 140 8.97 11.61 2.69
N LEU A 141 9.29 11.89 3.95
CA LEU A 141 10.12 11.01 4.79
C LEU A 141 9.35 9.82 5.38
N ASP A 142 8.02 9.82 5.36
CA ASP A 142 7.20 8.81 6.04
C ASP A 142 7.34 7.42 5.39
N ASP A 143 7.00 7.31 4.11
CA ASP A 143 7.12 6.05 3.35
C ASP A 143 7.54 6.24 1.88
N PRO A 144 8.78 6.72 1.63
CA PRO A 144 9.27 7.00 0.27
C PRO A 144 9.40 5.76 -0.61
N THR A 145 9.40 4.56 0.00
CA THR A 145 9.53 3.29 -0.68
C THR A 145 8.28 2.42 -0.50
N CYS A 146 7.09 3.01 -0.42
CA CYS A 146 5.87 2.23 -0.34
C CYS A 146 5.75 1.29 -1.57
N ASP A 147 5.17 0.11 -1.38
CA ASP A 147 4.97 -0.83 -2.49
C ASP A 147 3.83 -0.40 -3.41
N GLY A 148 2.84 0.31 -2.88
CA GLY A 148 1.67 0.76 -3.61
C GLY A 148 2.01 1.74 -4.72
N GLY A 149 1.17 1.79 -5.76
CA GLY A 149 1.34 2.67 -6.90
C GLY A 149 0.01 2.87 -7.62
N GLN A 150 0.06 3.68 -8.67
CA GLN A 150 -1.08 4.02 -9.53
C GLN A 150 -0.86 3.48 -10.94
N PHE A 151 -1.93 3.46 -11.75
CA PHE A 151 -1.85 2.93 -13.11
C PHE A 151 -0.83 3.68 -13.99
N ASP A 152 -0.75 5.02 -13.88
CA ASP A 152 0.23 5.81 -14.63
C ASP A 152 1.68 5.46 -14.25
N MET A 153 1.93 5.10 -12.97
CA MET A 153 3.25 4.62 -12.54
C MET A 153 3.59 3.28 -13.18
N PHE A 154 2.58 2.43 -13.40
CA PHE A 154 2.78 1.16 -14.09
C PHE A 154 3.12 1.41 -15.56
N ILE A 155 2.42 2.34 -16.23
CA ILE A 155 2.73 2.75 -17.59
C ILE A 155 4.18 3.24 -17.67
N ASN A 156 4.59 4.16 -16.78
CA ASN A 156 5.96 4.69 -16.77
C ASN A 156 7.02 3.59 -16.70
N VAL A 157 6.80 2.58 -15.84
CA VAL A 157 7.73 1.45 -15.70
C VAL A 157 7.67 0.53 -16.92
N ALA A 158 6.47 0.20 -17.41
CA ALA A 158 6.28 -0.71 -18.53
C ALA A 158 6.77 -0.13 -19.87
N GLU A 159 6.59 1.16 -20.10
CA GLU A 159 7.10 1.84 -21.31
C GLU A 159 8.62 1.98 -21.29
N LYS A 160 9.20 2.30 -20.13
CA LYS A 160 10.65 2.49 -20.00
C LYS A 160 11.42 1.16 -19.97
N TYR A 161 10.90 0.16 -19.28
CA TYR A 161 11.62 -1.10 -19.01
C TYR A 161 11.01 -2.32 -19.70
N GLY A 162 9.86 -2.18 -20.35
CA GLY A 162 9.17 -3.26 -21.02
C GLY A 162 8.52 -4.26 -20.06
N MET A 163 8.25 -5.44 -20.60
CA MET A 163 7.53 -6.53 -19.94
C MET A 163 8.23 -7.83 -20.28
N ILE A 164 8.40 -8.72 -19.30
CA ILE A 164 9.03 -10.03 -19.51
C ILE A 164 8.20 -11.16 -18.90
N PRO A 165 8.29 -12.40 -19.40
CA PRO A 165 7.71 -13.57 -18.75
C PRO A 165 8.24 -13.77 -17.32
N HIS A 166 7.39 -14.28 -16.44
CA HIS A 166 7.73 -14.57 -15.04
C HIS A 166 8.90 -15.56 -14.92
N GLU A 167 9.01 -16.50 -15.85
CA GLU A 167 10.04 -17.54 -15.87
C GLU A 167 11.45 -16.96 -16.03
N LEU A 168 11.58 -15.78 -16.66
CA LEU A 168 12.87 -15.11 -16.85
C LEU A 168 13.30 -14.31 -15.61
N TYR A 169 12.34 -13.90 -14.77
CA TYR A 169 12.60 -13.13 -13.56
C TYR A 169 11.55 -13.47 -12.49
N PRO A 170 11.73 -14.60 -11.78
CA PRO A 170 10.75 -15.07 -10.81
C PRO A 170 10.76 -14.22 -9.53
N ASP A 171 9.76 -14.46 -8.68
CA ASP A 171 9.65 -13.77 -7.39
C ASP A 171 10.81 -14.12 -6.44
N ALA A 172 11.59 -13.09 -6.05
CA ALA A 172 12.57 -13.20 -4.99
C ALA A 172 11.92 -13.15 -3.59
N TYR A 173 12.66 -13.54 -2.54
CA TYR A 173 12.17 -13.47 -1.15
C TYR A 173 11.62 -12.08 -0.80
N SER A 174 12.39 -11.02 -1.06
CA SER A 174 11.98 -9.64 -0.78
C SER A 174 10.79 -9.16 -1.63
N ALA A 175 10.48 -9.84 -2.73
CA ALA A 175 9.27 -9.53 -3.51
C ALA A 175 8.01 -10.12 -2.85
N THR A 176 8.15 -11.24 -2.13
CA THR A 176 7.04 -11.91 -1.42
C THR A 176 6.91 -11.49 0.05
N ALA A 177 7.94 -10.85 0.61
CA ALA A 177 7.99 -10.32 1.97
C ALA A 177 8.80 -9.01 2.02
N SER A 178 8.23 -7.93 1.46
CA SER A 178 8.95 -6.67 1.16
C SER A 178 9.25 -5.78 2.37
N ARG A 179 8.66 -6.06 3.54
CA ARG A 179 8.78 -5.22 4.74
C ARG A 179 10.22 -4.87 5.09
N THR A 180 11.12 -5.87 5.12
CA THR A 180 12.53 -5.66 5.49
C THR A 180 13.27 -4.84 4.45
N LEU A 181 13.06 -5.10 3.16
CA LEU A 181 13.65 -4.30 2.09
C LEU A 181 13.21 -2.83 2.18
N ASN A 182 11.90 -2.59 2.36
CA ASN A 182 11.36 -1.24 2.50
C ASN A 182 11.92 -0.53 3.75
N PHE A 183 12.09 -1.24 4.86
CA PHE A 183 12.72 -0.68 6.06
C PHE A 183 14.17 -0.24 5.81
N LEU A 184 14.97 -1.08 5.16
CA LEU A 184 16.37 -0.78 4.86
C LEU A 184 16.50 0.41 3.90
N LEU A 185 15.72 0.41 2.80
CA LEU A 185 15.71 1.50 1.83
C LEU A 185 15.23 2.80 2.47
N LYS A 186 14.11 2.79 3.21
CA LYS A 186 13.60 3.96 3.93
C LYS A 186 14.64 4.55 4.88
N THR A 187 15.35 3.69 5.63
CA THR A 187 16.41 4.14 6.55
C THR A 187 17.53 4.85 5.80
N LYS A 188 17.98 4.28 4.67
CA LYS A 188 19.02 4.89 3.85
C LYS A 188 18.57 6.16 3.14
N LEU A 189 17.35 6.21 2.64
CA LEU A 189 16.79 7.42 2.03
C LEU A 189 16.67 8.58 3.04
N ARG A 190 16.31 8.30 4.30
CA ARG A 190 16.30 9.30 5.37
C ARG A 190 17.72 9.81 5.70
N GLU A 191 18.71 8.92 5.71
CA GLU A 191 20.12 9.29 5.85
C GLU A 191 20.57 10.19 4.67
N PHE A 192 20.24 9.81 3.43
CA PHE A 192 20.58 10.58 2.23
C PHE A 192 19.86 11.93 2.21
N ALA A 193 18.61 12.01 2.65
CA ALA A 193 17.89 13.26 2.83
C ALA A 193 18.61 14.22 3.79
N GLN A 194 19.14 13.70 4.90
CA GLN A 194 19.97 14.51 5.82
C GLN A 194 21.27 14.98 5.15
N GLN A 195 21.96 14.09 4.43
CA GLN A 195 23.19 14.44 3.71
C GLN A 195 22.95 15.50 2.64
N LEU A 196 21.88 15.37 1.85
CA LEU A 196 21.47 16.35 0.84
C LEU A 196 21.20 17.73 1.46
N ARG A 197 20.49 17.79 2.59
CA ARG A 197 20.26 19.05 3.33
C ARG A 197 21.56 19.70 3.77
N LYS A 198 22.47 18.91 4.34
CA LYS A 198 23.78 19.40 4.80
C LYS A 198 24.59 19.95 3.62
N ALA A 199 24.70 19.18 2.55
CA ALA A 199 25.47 19.55 1.35
C ALA A 199 24.94 20.86 0.73
N LYS A 200 23.61 21.03 0.62
CA LYS A 200 23.00 22.27 0.11
C LYS A 200 23.25 23.47 1.02
N LYS A 201 23.12 23.32 2.33
CA LYS A 201 23.44 24.39 3.30
C LYS A 201 24.89 24.86 3.17
N GLU A 202 25.83 23.93 3.01
CA GLU A 202 27.25 24.24 2.80
C GLU A 202 27.54 24.88 1.45
N ALA A 203 26.81 24.51 0.39
CA ALA A 203 26.94 25.11 -0.93
C ALA A 203 26.44 26.57 -0.93
N SER A 204 25.28 26.85 -0.34
CA SER A 204 24.76 28.22 -0.19
C SER A 204 25.68 29.11 0.66
N ALA A 205 26.32 28.56 1.70
CA ALA A 205 27.28 29.30 2.51
C ALA A 205 28.59 29.62 1.76
N ARG A 206 28.95 28.83 0.75
CA ARG A 206 30.12 29.06 -0.12
C ARG A 206 29.83 30.07 -1.23
N SER A 207 28.60 30.12 -1.77
CA SER A 207 28.22 31.08 -2.81
C SER A 207 27.99 32.51 -2.30
N LEU A 208 27.87 32.69 -0.97
CA LEU A 208 27.74 33.99 -0.31
C LEU A 208 29.08 34.59 0.14
N LYS A 209 30.20 33.89 -0.09
CA LYS A 209 31.57 34.35 0.14
C LYS A 209 32.25 34.63 -1.19
#